data_AF-U2DXI9-F1
#
_entry.id   AF-U2DXI9-F1
#
_cell.length_a   1.000
_cell.length_b   1.000
_cell.length_c   1.000
_cell.angle_alpha   90.00
_cell.angle_beta   90.00
_cell.angle_gamma   90.00
#
_symmetry.space_group_name_H-M   'P 1'
#
loop_
_entity.id
_entity.type
_entity.pdbx_description
1 polymer ?
#
loop_
_entity_poly.entity_id
_entity_poly.type
_entity_poly.pdbx_seq_one_letter_code
_entity_poly.pdbx_strand_id
1 'polypeptide(L)'
;DKKDIVIGDVLKKMPGIDVQGSGQITYKGKPINKFYIENLDMLQGRYGIATNNISANDIATVQVLENHQPIKALEKTQFSNDAAINLKIKEGKKGIFSMMAMLGLGTDKSFLWQEEVTGMYFAKGRQHLFTYKTNNNGTDVNKELRSFTADNLIGGLQMTGVQQPSPPSIRFERYNFNTSHAATANNLFKLKNDAEVNANLI
;
A
#
# COMPACT_ATOMS: atom_id res chain seq x y z
N ASP A 1 -0.82 -20.30 -3.39
CA ASP A 1 -2.11 -21.04 -3.38
C ASP A 1 -3.16 -20.29 -4.17
N LYS A 2 -4.21 -20.94 -4.66
CA LYS A 2 -5.35 -20.31 -5.39
C LYS A 2 -6.16 -19.26 -4.57
N LYS A 3 -5.75 -18.95 -3.34
CA LYS A 3 -6.44 -18.00 -2.42
C LYS A 3 -5.74 -16.65 -2.31
N ASP A 4 -4.57 -16.49 -2.92
CA ASP A 4 -3.80 -15.25 -2.86
C ASP A 4 -4.35 -14.30 -3.92
N ILE A 5 -5.27 -13.41 -3.51
CA ILE A 5 -5.93 -12.47 -4.44
C ILE A 5 -5.01 -11.26 -4.64
N VAL A 6 -4.52 -10.72 -3.53
CA VAL A 6 -3.67 -9.52 -3.49
C VAL A 6 -2.26 -9.86 -3.02
N ILE A 7 -1.29 -9.01 -3.36
CA ILE A 7 0.12 -9.25 -3.03
C ILE A 7 0.36 -9.33 -1.52
N GLY A 8 -0.43 -8.64 -0.70
CA GLY A 8 -0.42 -8.75 0.76
C GLY A 8 -0.65 -10.17 1.27
N ASP A 9 -1.48 -10.98 0.59
CA ASP A 9 -1.74 -12.37 1.00
C ASP A 9 -0.52 -13.27 0.78
N VAL A 10 0.23 -13.02 -0.29
CA VAL A 10 1.50 -13.71 -0.57
C VAL A 10 2.56 -13.29 0.44
N LEU A 11 2.68 -11.99 0.70
CA LEU A 11 3.68 -11.44 1.62
C LEU A 11 3.52 -12.01 3.03
N LYS A 12 2.28 -12.18 3.53
CA LYS A 12 2.00 -12.80 4.84
C LYS A 12 2.51 -14.23 5.00
N LYS A 13 2.72 -14.94 3.88
CA LYS A 13 3.22 -16.33 3.88
C LYS A 13 4.72 -16.41 3.78
N MET A 14 5.41 -15.29 3.55
CA MET A 14 6.86 -15.27 3.45
C MET A 14 7.50 -15.25 4.85
N PRO A 15 8.60 -15.99 5.05
CA PRO A 15 9.24 -16.06 6.35
C PRO A 15 9.77 -14.68 6.78
N GLY A 16 9.48 -14.32 8.02
CA GLY A 16 9.92 -13.06 8.62
C GLY A 16 9.20 -11.82 8.12
N ILE A 17 8.19 -11.93 7.26
CA ILE A 17 7.33 -10.82 6.82
C ILE A 17 6.00 -10.89 7.58
N ASP A 18 5.59 -9.76 8.15
CA ASP A 18 4.24 -9.57 8.68
C ASP A 18 3.56 -8.40 7.98
N VAL A 19 2.28 -8.55 7.66
CA VAL A 19 1.49 -7.56 6.93
C VAL A 19 0.20 -7.27 7.68
N GLN A 20 0.05 -6.02 8.10
CA GLN A 20 -1.14 -5.56 8.81
C GLN A 20 -2.30 -5.32 7.84
N GLY A 21 -3.52 -5.19 8.37
CA GLY A 21 -4.71 -4.89 7.55
C GLY A 21 -4.64 -3.55 6.82
N SER A 22 -3.84 -2.60 7.29
CA SER A 22 -3.53 -1.34 6.60
C SER A 22 -2.63 -1.52 5.37
N GLY A 23 -2.03 -2.69 5.19
CA GLY A 23 -0.99 -2.95 4.18
C GLY A 23 0.41 -2.51 4.63
N GLN A 24 0.59 -2.10 5.89
CA GLN A 24 1.91 -1.88 6.48
C GLN A 24 2.67 -3.21 6.55
N ILE A 25 3.95 -3.19 6.18
CA ILE A 25 4.79 -4.39 6.14
C ILE A 25 5.91 -4.23 7.15
N THR A 26 6.14 -5.28 7.94
CA THR A 26 7.32 -5.41 8.78
C THR A 26 8.14 -6.62 8.35
N TYR A 27 9.45 -6.50 8.46
CA TYR A 27 10.40 -7.58 8.24
C TYR A 27 11.22 -7.80 9.50
N LYS A 28 11.21 -9.03 10.03
CA LYS A 28 11.86 -9.40 11.31
C LYS A 28 11.48 -8.45 12.47
N GLY A 29 10.21 -8.04 12.50
CA GLY A 29 9.64 -7.16 13.54
C GLY A 29 9.92 -5.66 13.36
N LYS A 30 10.61 -5.24 12.29
CA LYS A 30 10.87 -3.82 11.98
C LYS A 30 10.08 -3.36 10.75
N PRO A 31 9.45 -2.18 10.74
CA PRO A 31 8.83 -1.63 9.54
C PRO A 31 9.81 -1.48 8.39
N ILE A 32 9.37 -1.76 7.16
CA ILE A 32 10.19 -1.50 5.97
C ILE A 32 10.31 0.01 5.72
N ASN A 33 11.46 0.47 5.23
CA ASN A 33 11.70 1.89 4.95
C ASN A 33 11.30 2.31 3.54
N LYS A 34 11.25 1.38 2.58
CA LYS A 34 10.85 1.62 1.19
C LYS A 34 10.13 0.43 0.58
N PHE A 35 9.26 0.74 -0.37
CA PHE A 35 8.51 -0.23 -1.16
C PHE A 35 8.56 0.17 -2.62
N TYR A 36 9.07 -0.74 -3.45
CA TYR A 36 9.33 -0.52 -4.86
C TYR A 36 8.46 -1.41 -5.73
N ILE A 37 8.11 -0.90 -6.91
CA ILE A 37 7.54 -1.69 -8.00
C ILE A 37 8.45 -1.51 -9.20
N GLU A 38 9.03 -2.59 -9.72
CA GLU A 38 10.06 -2.55 -10.77
C GLU A 38 11.25 -1.63 -10.43
N ASN A 39 11.71 -1.62 -9.17
CA ASN A 39 12.74 -0.73 -8.63
C ASN A 39 12.36 0.76 -8.53
N LEU A 40 11.09 1.12 -8.74
CA LEU A 40 10.63 2.51 -8.72
C LEU A 40 9.73 2.75 -7.49
N ASP A 41 9.92 3.87 -6.80
CA ASP A 41 9.15 4.24 -5.59
C ASP A 41 7.97 5.14 -5.96
N MET A 42 6.96 4.55 -6.60
CA MET A 42 5.76 5.28 -7.02
C MET A 42 4.92 5.78 -5.84
N LEU A 43 4.82 5.00 -4.77
CA LEU A 43 3.84 5.23 -3.70
C LEU A 43 4.37 6.09 -2.55
N GLN A 44 5.68 6.37 -2.48
CA GLN A 44 6.26 7.34 -1.54
C GLN A 44 5.81 7.09 -0.08
N GLY A 45 5.87 5.84 0.35
CA GLY A 45 5.47 5.41 1.70
C GLY A 45 4.01 4.99 1.86
N ARG A 46 3.13 5.29 0.89
CA ARG A 46 1.72 4.86 0.87
C ARG A 46 1.53 3.50 0.21
N TYR A 47 2.45 2.58 0.53
CA TYR A 47 2.50 1.28 -0.12
C TYR A 47 1.36 0.34 0.29
N GLY A 48 0.53 0.71 1.29
CA GLY A 48 -0.71 0.01 1.61
C GLY A 48 -1.65 -0.09 0.40
N ILE A 49 -1.63 0.93 -0.48
CA ILE A 49 -2.34 0.91 -1.76
C ILE A 49 -1.86 -0.27 -2.61
N ALA A 50 -0.54 -0.47 -2.78
CA ALA A 50 -0.05 -1.63 -3.54
C ALA A 50 -0.36 -2.95 -2.83
N THR A 51 -0.04 -3.03 -1.52
CA THR A 51 -0.16 -4.26 -0.72
C THR A 51 -1.57 -4.85 -0.77
N ASN A 52 -2.60 -3.99 -0.72
CA ASN A 52 -3.98 -4.40 -0.63
C ASN A 52 -4.72 -4.43 -1.97
N ASN A 53 -4.15 -3.90 -3.05
CA ASN A 53 -4.87 -3.74 -4.32
C ASN A 53 -4.18 -4.39 -5.54
N ILE A 54 -2.87 -4.64 -5.49
CA ILE A 54 -2.17 -5.28 -6.61
C ILE A 54 -2.39 -6.79 -6.57
N SER A 55 -2.83 -7.37 -7.68
CA SER A 55 -3.04 -8.80 -7.77
C SER A 55 -1.73 -9.57 -7.65
N ALA A 56 -1.73 -10.60 -6.80
CA ALA A 56 -0.61 -11.54 -6.69
C ALA A 56 -0.26 -12.20 -8.04
N ASN A 57 -1.26 -12.36 -8.91
CA ASN A 57 -1.10 -13.00 -10.22
C ASN A 57 -0.30 -12.15 -11.22
N ASP A 58 -0.17 -10.84 -11.00
CA ASP A 58 0.59 -9.95 -11.88
C ASP A 58 2.06 -9.83 -11.45
N ILE A 59 2.42 -10.37 -10.28
CA ILE A 59 3.77 -10.36 -9.71
C ILE A 59 4.53 -11.64 -10.08
N ALA A 60 5.76 -11.48 -10.56
CA ALA A 60 6.70 -12.58 -10.83
C ALA A 60 7.55 -12.92 -9.60
N THR A 61 8.07 -11.90 -8.92
CA THR A 61 9.02 -12.08 -7.82
C THR A 61 8.84 -10.98 -6.78
N VAL A 62 8.92 -11.37 -5.51
CA VAL A 62 9.09 -10.45 -4.39
C VAL A 62 10.54 -10.49 -3.96
N GLN A 63 11.19 -9.32 -3.88
CA GLN A 63 12.56 -9.18 -3.40
C GLN A 63 12.55 -8.46 -2.07
N VAL A 64 13.25 -9.02 -1.08
CA VAL A 64 13.54 -8.36 0.19
C VAL A 64 14.96 -7.82 0.12
N LEU A 65 15.11 -6.51 0.28
CA LEU A 65 16.37 -5.81 0.28
C LEU A 65 16.75 -5.57 1.75
N GLU A 66 17.62 -6.41 2.31
CA GLU A 66 18.15 -6.22 3.67
C GLU A 66 19.22 -5.12 3.69
N ASN A 67 19.38 -4.46 4.83
CA ASN A 67 20.34 -3.36 5.04
C ASN A 67 20.17 -2.22 4.00
N HIS A 68 18.93 -1.95 3.62
CA HIS A 68 18.60 -1.04 2.53
C HIS A 68 18.81 0.41 2.94
N GLN A 69 19.67 1.12 2.20
CA GLN A 69 19.93 2.55 2.35
C GLN A 69 19.33 3.32 1.16
N PRO A 70 18.20 4.02 1.34
CA PRO A 70 17.57 4.76 0.24
C PRO A 70 18.41 5.94 -0.27
N ILE A 71 19.29 6.50 0.57
CA ILE A 71 20.13 7.64 0.21
C ILE A 71 21.47 7.12 -0.32
N LYS A 72 21.63 7.12 -1.64
CA LYS A 72 22.85 6.63 -2.32
C LYS A 72 24.15 7.24 -1.77
N ALA A 73 24.13 8.52 -1.39
CA ALA A 73 25.29 9.20 -0.82
C ALA A 73 25.71 8.66 0.56
N LEU A 74 24.78 8.03 1.30
CA LEU A 74 25.01 7.48 2.63
C LEU A 74 25.33 5.98 2.61
N GLU A 75 25.19 5.30 1.48
CA GLU A 75 25.38 3.85 1.35
C GLU A 75 26.78 3.38 1.80
N LYS A 76 27.81 4.21 1.58
CA LYS A 76 29.20 3.91 1.95
C LYS A 76 29.61 4.41 3.33
N THR A 77 28.81 5.28 3.94
CA THR A 77 29.19 6.02 5.17
C THR A 77 28.30 5.68 6.35
N GLN A 78 27.08 5.19 6.11
CA GLN A 78 26.11 4.84 7.13
C GLN A 78 25.53 3.46 6.86
N PHE A 79 25.77 2.54 7.80
CA PHE A 79 25.12 1.25 7.81
C PHE A 79 23.62 1.41 8.09
N SER A 80 22.79 0.84 7.23
CA SER A 80 21.35 0.70 7.46
C SER A 80 21.06 -0.72 7.94
N ASN A 81 20.19 -0.85 8.93
CA ASN A 81 19.63 -2.14 9.35
C ASN A 81 18.16 -2.28 8.92
N ASP A 82 17.68 -1.36 8.08
CA ASP A 82 16.31 -1.35 7.61
C ASP A 82 16.16 -2.27 6.40
N ALA A 83 14.95 -2.76 6.18
CA ALA A 83 14.62 -3.54 5.01
C ALA A 83 13.73 -2.74 4.05
N ALA A 84 13.82 -3.07 2.77
CA ALA A 84 12.88 -2.62 1.74
C ALA A 84 12.32 -3.82 0.96
N ILE A 85 11.19 -3.61 0.31
CA ILE A 85 10.56 -4.61 -0.56
C ILE A 85 10.53 -4.10 -1.99
N ASN A 86 10.77 -4.98 -2.96
CA ASN A 86 10.62 -4.67 -4.37
C ASN A 86 9.80 -5.75 -5.07
N LEU A 87 8.73 -5.33 -5.74
CA LEU A 87 7.90 -6.21 -6.55
C LEU A 87 8.36 -6.19 -8.01
N LYS A 88 8.55 -7.38 -8.58
CA LYS A 88 8.77 -7.57 -10.02
C LYS A 88 7.49 -8.00 -10.69
N ILE A 89 7.05 -7.24 -11.69
CA ILE A 89 5.89 -7.54 -12.52
C ILE A 89 6.25 -8.66 -13.51
N LYS A 90 5.30 -9.56 -13.80
CA LYS A 90 5.49 -10.58 -14.84
C LYS A 90 5.75 -9.93 -16.20
N GLU A 91 6.70 -10.48 -16.96
CA GLU A 91 7.07 -9.95 -18.28
C GLU A 91 5.84 -9.79 -19.21
N GLY A 92 4.95 -10.79 -19.24
CA GLY A 92 3.70 -10.73 -20.02
C GLY A 92 2.63 -9.76 -19.49
N LYS A 93 2.89 -9.05 -18.40
CA LYS A 93 2.01 -8.02 -17.81
C LYS A 93 2.63 -6.62 -17.88
N LYS A 94 3.92 -6.52 -18.24
CA LYS A 94 4.59 -5.23 -18.40
C LYS A 94 4.04 -4.51 -19.62
N GLY A 95 3.68 -3.24 -19.44
CA GLY A 95 3.10 -2.39 -20.49
C GLY A 95 1.67 -2.76 -20.89
N ILE A 96 1.00 -3.65 -20.15
CA ILE A 96 -0.40 -3.99 -20.36
C ILE A 96 -1.23 -3.36 -19.26
N PHE A 97 -2.32 -2.69 -19.65
CA PHE A 97 -3.30 -2.21 -18.67
C PHE A 97 -4.07 -3.40 -18.11
N SER A 98 -4.01 -3.59 -16.80
CA SER A 98 -4.75 -4.63 -16.08
C SER A 98 -5.72 -3.98 -15.10
N MET A 99 -6.91 -4.57 -14.97
CA MET A 99 -7.93 -4.09 -14.06
C MET A 99 -8.45 -5.26 -13.22
N MET A 100 -8.66 -5.00 -11.94
CA MET A 100 -9.29 -5.92 -11.00
C MET A 100 -10.47 -5.20 -10.36
N ALA A 101 -11.60 -5.89 -10.25
CA ALA A 101 -12.78 -5.39 -9.55
C ALA A 101 -13.23 -6.42 -8.51
N MET A 102 -13.62 -5.95 -7.35
CA MET A 102 -14.26 -6.73 -6.29
C MET A 102 -15.61 -6.09 -6.00
N LEU A 103 -16.65 -6.92 -6.01
CA LEU A 103 -18.02 -6.50 -5.72
C LEU A 103 -18.53 -7.37 -4.58
N GLY A 104 -19.02 -6.72 -3.53
CA GLY A 104 -19.60 -7.36 -2.37
C GLY A 104 -20.90 -6.68 -2.01
N LEU A 105 -21.98 -7.45 -1.96
CA LEU A 105 -23.28 -7.01 -1.47
C LEU A 105 -23.66 -7.83 -0.24
N GLY A 106 -24.33 -7.21 0.70
CA GLY A 106 -24.75 -7.85 1.93
C GLY A 106 -26.02 -7.22 2.48
N THR A 107 -26.62 -7.90 3.45
CA THR A 107 -27.76 -7.39 4.19
C THR A 107 -27.60 -7.73 5.65
N ASP A 108 -27.93 -6.77 6.51
CA ASP A 108 -28.11 -6.98 7.94
C ASP A 108 -29.41 -6.26 8.35
N LYS A 109 -29.32 -5.09 9.00
CA LYS A 109 -30.48 -4.18 9.22
C LYS A 109 -30.76 -3.25 8.04
N SER A 110 -29.82 -3.13 7.12
CA SER A 110 -29.89 -2.29 5.93
C SER A 110 -29.07 -2.94 4.81
N PHE A 111 -29.22 -2.43 3.59
CA PHE A 111 -28.40 -2.88 2.46
C PHE A 111 -26.94 -2.46 2.65
N LEU A 112 -26.03 -3.40 2.47
CA LEU A 112 -24.59 -3.20 2.60
C LEU A 112 -23.91 -3.44 1.25
N TRP A 113 -22.90 -2.63 0.93
CA TRP A 113 -22.03 -2.79 -0.22
C TRP A 113 -20.56 -2.59 0.15
N GLN A 114 -19.70 -3.24 -0.61
CA GLN A 114 -18.26 -3.04 -0.64
C GLN A 114 -17.78 -3.29 -2.07
N GLU A 115 -17.32 -2.23 -2.71
CA GLU A 115 -16.85 -2.27 -4.09
C GLU A 115 -15.44 -1.71 -4.16
N GLU A 116 -14.62 -2.34 -4.97
CA GLU A 116 -13.24 -1.92 -5.23
C GLU A 116 -12.93 -2.12 -6.71
N VAL A 117 -12.30 -1.13 -7.32
CA VAL A 117 -11.77 -1.21 -8.67
C VAL A 117 -10.34 -0.70 -8.65
N THR A 118 -9.42 -1.51 -9.16
CA THR A 118 -8.00 -1.19 -9.26
C THR A 118 -7.55 -1.34 -10.71
N GLY A 119 -7.02 -0.27 -11.28
CA GLY A 119 -6.42 -0.24 -12.61
C GLY A 119 -4.92 -0.01 -12.51
N MET A 120 -4.13 -0.82 -13.22
CA MET A 120 -2.66 -0.73 -13.19
C MET A 120 -2.05 -0.79 -14.58
N TYR A 121 -0.98 -0.05 -14.77
CA TYR A 121 -0.14 -0.09 -15.96
C TYR A 121 1.32 0.09 -15.53
N PHE A 122 2.15 -0.94 -15.70
CA PHE A 122 3.55 -0.90 -15.31
C PHE A 122 4.45 -1.13 -16.52
N ALA A 123 5.09 -0.09 -17.03
CA ALA A 123 6.08 -0.17 -18.11
C ALA A 123 7.45 0.34 -17.64
N LYS A 124 8.51 0.07 -18.42
CA LYS A 124 9.88 0.48 -18.08
C LYS A 124 10.05 2.00 -17.84
N GLY A 125 9.24 2.83 -18.50
CA GLY A 125 9.34 4.29 -18.43
C GLY A 125 8.22 5.00 -17.68
N ARG A 126 7.10 4.31 -17.41
CA ARG A 126 5.95 4.91 -16.72
C ARG A 126 5.16 3.86 -15.95
N GLN A 127 4.62 4.27 -14.82
CA GLN A 127 3.79 3.46 -13.96
C GLN A 127 2.55 4.24 -13.57
N HIS A 128 1.40 3.58 -13.63
CA HIS A 128 0.12 4.14 -13.25
C HIS A 128 -0.61 3.13 -12.38
N LEU A 129 -1.12 3.58 -11.24
CA LEU A 129 -1.97 2.81 -10.35
C LEU A 129 -3.14 3.68 -9.91
N PHE A 130 -4.33 3.24 -10.29
CA PHE A 130 -5.59 3.86 -9.92
C PHE A 130 -6.37 2.91 -9.04
N THR A 131 -6.91 3.42 -7.94
CA THR A 131 -7.83 2.64 -7.09
C THR A 131 -9.07 3.45 -6.82
N TYR A 132 -10.21 2.78 -6.74
CA TYR A 132 -11.47 3.35 -6.29
C TYR A 132 -12.13 2.35 -5.36
N LYS A 133 -12.49 2.79 -4.15
CA LYS A 133 -13.18 1.98 -3.15
C LYS A 133 -14.42 2.70 -2.65
N THR A 134 -15.51 1.95 -2.52
CA THR A 134 -16.69 2.42 -1.80
C THR A 134 -17.25 1.34 -0.91
N ASN A 135 -17.70 1.71 0.28
CA ASN A 135 -18.39 0.79 1.17
C ASN A 135 -19.26 1.54 2.18
N ASN A 136 -20.21 0.82 2.77
CA ASN A 136 -20.98 1.26 3.92
C ASN A 136 -21.05 0.20 5.04
N ASN A 137 -20.09 -0.73 5.06
CA ASN A 137 -20.09 -1.89 5.96
C ASN A 137 -19.17 -1.72 7.18
N GLY A 138 -18.70 -0.50 7.44
CA GLY A 138 -17.81 -0.16 8.55
C GLY A 138 -16.32 -0.37 8.29
N THR A 139 -15.93 -0.75 7.07
CA THR A 139 -14.52 -0.88 6.70
C THR A 139 -13.88 0.50 6.47
N ASP A 140 -12.82 0.81 7.22
CA ASP A 140 -12.06 2.06 7.05
C ASP A 140 -11.06 1.98 5.90
N VAL A 141 -11.40 2.64 4.79
CA VAL A 141 -10.55 2.76 3.60
C VAL A 141 -9.33 3.66 3.81
N ASN A 142 -9.32 4.52 4.83
CA ASN A 142 -8.21 5.45 5.03
C ASN A 142 -6.94 4.75 5.52
N LYS A 143 -7.05 3.56 6.11
CA LYS A 143 -5.91 2.83 6.69
C LYS A 143 -4.84 2.53 5.66
N GLU A 144 -5.22 2.22 4.42
CA GLU A 144 -4.27 1.92 3.33
C GLU A 144 -3.70 3.15 2.62
N LEU A 145 -4.32 4.33 2.80
CA LEU A 145 -3.91 5.61 2.18
C LEU A 145 -2.81 6.33 2.98
N ARG A 146 -2.61 5.94 4.23
CA ARG A 146 -1.61 6.55 5.12
C ARG A 146 -0.20 6.23 4.64
N SER A 147 0.70 7.21 4.78
CA SER A 147 2.13 6.95 4.57
C SER A 147 2.72 6.28 5.80
N PHE A 148 3.45 5.17 5.60
CA PHE A 148 4.13 4.44 6.66
C PHE A 148 5.58 4.88 6.88
N THR A 149 6.10 5.74 6.01
CA THR A 149 7.51 6.16 6.01
C THR A 149 7.67 7.68 6.11
N ALA A 150 6.57 8.43 6.14
CA ALA A 150 6.62 9.87 6.36
C ALA A 150 6.90 10.14 7.84
N ASP A 151 8.02 10.80 8.11
CA ASP A 151 8.27 11.37 9.43
C ASP A 151 7.27 12.51 9.66
N ASN A 152 6.51 12.41 10.75
CA ASN A 152 5.74 13.54 11.27
C ASN A 152 6.70 14.59 11.83
N LEU A 153 7.32 15.39 10.95
CA LEU A 153 8.20 16.51 11.33
C LEU A 153 7.49 17.56 12.21
N ILE A 154 6.16 17.51 12.29
CA ILE A 154 5.30 18.42 13.08
C ILE A 154 4.80 17.76 14.39
N GLY A 155 5.17 16.50 14.67
CA GLY A 155 4.55 15.67 15.72
C GLY A 155 4.79 16.04 17.18
N GLY A 156 5.37 17.20 17.50
CA GLY A 156 5.82 17.52 18.87
C GLY A 156 5.07 18.63 19.62
N LEU A 157 4.21 19.42 18.98
CA LEU A 157 3.65 20.64 19.60
C LEU A 157 2.11 20.65 19.62
N GLN A 158 1.49 19.61 20.19
CA GLN A 158 0.08 19.69 20.60
C GLN A 158 0.03 20.02 22.09
N MET A 159 -0.19 21.31 22.41
CA MET A 159 -0.35 21.80 23.79
C MET A 159 -1.77 21.58 24.34
N THR A 160 -2.73 21.27 23.47
CA THR A 160 -4.12 20.97 23.81
C THR A 160 -4.60 19.79 22.99
N GLY A 161 -5.39 18.91 23.62
CA GLY A 161 -5.97 17.73 22.98
C GLY A 161 -7.42 17.56 23.42
N VAL A 162 -8.28 17.17 22.50
CA VAL A 162 -9.66 16.78 22.82
C VAL A 162 -9.62 15.37 23.41
N GLN A 163 -10.06 15.20 24.65
CA GLN A 163 -10.15 13.89 25.27
C GLN A 163 -11.29 13.11 24.62
N GLN A 164 -10.94 12.11 23.80
CA GLN A 164 -11.93 11.22 23.19
C GLN A 164 -12.26 10.06 24.15
N PRO A 165 -13.53 9.62 24.18
CA PRO A 165 -13.90 8.42 24.94
C PRO A 165 -13.14 7.20 24.43
N SER A 166 -12.87 6.25 25.32
CA SER A 166 -12.26 4.97 24.94
C SER A 166 -13.17 4.22 23.96
N PRO A 167 -12.63 3.65 22.88
CA PRO A 167 -13.43 2.84 21.97
C PRO A 167 -14.03 1.62 22.70
N PRO A 168 -15.22 1.15 22.29
CA PRO A 168 -15.83 -0.02 22.90
C PRO A 168 -15.02 -1.29 22.59
N SER A 169 -15.17 -2.33 23.40
CA SER A 169 -14.44 -3.62 23.29
C SER A 169 -14.94 -4.54 22.15
N ILE A 170 -15.58 -3.97 21.14
CA ILE A 170 -16.07 -4.66 19.94
C ILE A 170 -15.18 -4.31 18.74
N ARG A 171 -15.27 -5.10 17.66
CA ARG A 171 -14.51 -4.83 16.42
C ARG A 171 -14.87 -3.46 15.84
N PHE A 172 -13.88 -2.75 15.30
CA PHE A 172 -14.04 -1.39 14.75
C PHE A 172 -15.18 -1.29 13.74
N GLU A 173 -15.30 -2.30 12.88
CA GLU A 173 -16.32 -2.38 11.82
C GLU A 173 -17.75 -2.44 12.39
N ARG A 174 -17.92 -2.81 13.67
CA ARG A 174 -19.23 -2.90 14.33
C ARG A 174 -19.73 -1.56 14.89
N TYR A 175 -18.86 -0.57 15.03
CA TYR A 175 -19.24 0.77 15.51
C TYR A 175 -18.80 1.90 14.58
N ASN A 176 -18.13 1.58 13.48
CA ASN A 176 -17.85 2.51 12.40
C ASN A 176 -19.02 2.52 11.43
N PHE A 177 -19.90 3.51 11.54
CA PHE A 177 -20.97 3.72 10.57
C PHE A 177 -20.48 4.69 9.51
N ASN A 178 -20.24 4.18 8.29
CA ASN A 178 -19.66 4.96 7.21
C ASN A 178 -20.48 4.84 5.92
N THR A 179 -20.31 5.83 5.05
CA THR A 179 -20.58 5.76 3.62
C THR A 179 -19.35 6.34 2.95
N SER A 180 -18.35 5.48 2.74
CA SER A 180 -17.04 5.91 2.30
C SER A 180 -16.89 5.78 0.79
N HIS A 181 -16.23 6.77 0.21
CA HIS A 181 -15.69 6.73 -1.15
C HIS A 181 -14.24 7.21 -1.07
N ALA A 182 -13.32 6.45 -1.65
CA ALA A 182 -11.91 6.81 -1.74
C ALA A 182 -11.41 6.52 -3.14
N ALA A 183 -10.68 7.45 -3.73
CA ALA A 183 -10.06 7.29 -5.04
C ALA A 183 -8.59 7.65 -4.93
N THR A 184 -7.71 6.88 -5.56
CA THR A 184 -6.30 7.26 -5.69
C THR A 184 -5.84 7.18 -7.13
N ALA A 185 -4.94 8.08 -7.48
CA ALA A 185 -4.26 8.09 -8.77
C ALA A 185 -2.78 8.33 -8.52
N ASN A 186 -1.97 7.28 -8.65
CA ASN A 186 -0.54 7.29 -8.42
C ASN A 186 0.16 7.09 -9.75
N ASN A 187 1.00 8.06 -10.12
CA ASN A 187 1.65 8.11 -11.43
C ASN A 187 3.14 8.37 -11.24
N LEU A 188 3.96 7.54 -11.87
CA LEU A 188 5.41 7.72 -11.91
C LEU A 188 5.88 7.75 -13.36
N PHE A 189 6.74 8.72 -13.70
CA PHE A 189 7.45 8.79 -14.97
C PHE A 189 8.95 8.76 -14.75
N LYS A 190 9.64 7.84 -15.43
CA LYS A 190 11.10 7.76 -15.42
C LYS A 190 11.67 8.59 -16.57
N LEU A 191 12.56 9.54 -16.24
CA LEU A 191 13.29 10.36 -17.20
C LEU A 191 14.60 9.68 -17.64
N LYS A 192 15.22 10.19 -18.71
CA LYS A 192 16.46 9.63 -19.27
C LYS A 192 17.68 9.65 -18.33
N ASN A 193 17.69 10.56 -17.34
CA ASN A 193 18.82 10.77 -16.42
C ASN A 193 18.63 10.02 -15.09
N ASP A 194 17.86 8.93 -15.06
CA ASP A 194 17.42 8.24 -13.84
C ASP A 194 16.64 9.12 -12.84
N ALA A 195 16.21 10.31 -13.26
CA ALA A 195 15.28 11.12 -12.49
C ALA A 195 13.86 10.53 -12.59
N GLU A 196 13.08 10.69 -11.52
CA GLU A 196 11.72 10.19 -11.39
C GLU A 196 10.78 11.35 -11.05
N VAL A 197 9.63 11.39 -11.72
CA VAL A 197 8.54 12.34 -11.40
C VAL A 197 7.37 11.54 -10.88
N ASN A 198 6.97 11.83 -9.64
CA ASN A 198 5.86 11.19 -8.94
C ASN A 198 4.70 12.17 -8.75
N ALA A 199 3.50 11.74 -9.11
CA ALA A 199 2.25 12.46 -8.88
C ALA A 199 1.25 11.51 -8.23
N ASN A 200 0.98 11.72 -6.93
CA ASN A 200 0.08 10.89 -6.12
C ASN A 200 -1.10 11.75 -5.66
N LEU A 201 -2.29 11.42 -6.15
CA LEU A 201 -3.57 12.03 -5.76
C LEU A 201 -4.37 11.04 -4.93
N ILE A 202 -5.01 11.55 -3.88
CA ILE A 202 -5.79 10.82 -2.86
C ILE A 202 -7.05 11.62 -2.58
#